data_AF-A0A8K0HDY9-F1
#
_entry.id   AF-A0A8K0HDY9-F1
#
_cell.length_a   1.000
_cell.length_b   1.000
_cell.length_c   1.000
_cell.angle_alpha   90.00
_cell.angle_beta   90.00
_cell.angle_gamma   90.00
#
_symmetry.space_group_name_H-M   'P 1'
#
loop_
_entity.id
_entity.type
_entity.pdbx_description
1 polymer ?
#
loop_
_entity_poly.entity_id
_entity_poly.type
_entity_poly.pdbx_seq_one_letter_code
_entity_poly.pdbx_strand_id
1 'polypeptide(L)'
;MKVKYRLWDAIDLFYACGTATSESYTQLGLECVQANDVAQAKRLQSHMDLHLFQHNGTFLYNRLLHLYVKCGKVDDARKLFGKMQKRDVISWNAMLFA
;
A
#
# COMPACT_ATOMS: atom_id res chain seq x y z
N MET A 1 3.61 12.25 -16.16
CA MET A 1 5.08 12.15 -15.93
C MET A 1 5.52 12.79 -14.62
N LYS A 2 5.19 14.06 -14.29
CA LYS A 2 5.64 14.73 -13.05
C LYS A 2 5.24 14.08 -11.70
N VAL A 3 4.16 13.30 -11.65
CA VAL A 3 3.70 12.63 -10.40
C VAL A 3 4.51 11.37 -10.10
N LYS A 4 4.89 10.60 -11.13
CA LYS A 4 5.73 9.40 -10.97
C LYS A 4 7.11 9.71 -10.40
N TYR A 5 7.75 10.78 -10.89
CA TYR A 5 9.06 11.20 -10.38
C TYR A 5 9.00 11.61 -8.91
N ARG A 6 7.95 12.37 -8.52
CA ARG A 6 7.74 12.76 -7.12
C ARG A 6 7.52 11.57 -6.18
N LEU A 7 6.79 10.55 -6.62
CA LEU A 7 6.59 9.31 -5.86
C LEU A 7 7.88 8.51 -5.69
N TRP A 8 8.71 8.45 -6.73
CA TRP A 8 10.02 7.81 -6.66
C TRP A 8 10.92 8.49 -5.63
N ASP A 9 11.10 9.80 -5.73
CA ASP A 9 11.96 10.57 -4.82
C ASP A 9 11.46 10.50 -3.36
N ALA A 10 10.13 10.54 -3.16
CA ALA A 10 9.53 10.48 -1.83
C ALA A 10 9.75 9.11 -1.15
N ILE A 11 9.65 8.01 -1.91
CA ILE A 11 9.89 6.67 -1.36
C ILE A 11 11.39 6.45 -1.12
N ASP A 12 12.28 6.98 -1.97
CA ASP A 12 13.73 6.93 -1.72
C ASP A 12 14.13 7.70 -0.44
N LEU A 13 13.52 8.86 -0.20
CA LEU A 13 13.68 9.60 1.06
C LEU A 13 13.15 8.83 2.28
N PHE A 14 12.09 8.03 2.11
CA PHE A 14 11.59 7.16 3.20
C PHE A 14 12.61 6.08 3.57
N TYR A 15 13.19 5.41 2.58
CA TYR A 15 14.23 4.42 2.79
C TYR A 15 15.47 5.02 3.47
N ALA A 16 15.74 6.32 3.30
CA ALA A 16 16.82 7.02 3.98
C ALA A 16 16.50 7.39 5.46
N CYS A 17 15.22 7.59 5.82
CA CYS A 17 14.80 8.04 7.15
C CYS A 17 14.53 6.91 8.17
N GLY A 18 14.57 5.64 7.76
CA GLY A 18 14.44 4.49 8.67
C GLY A 18 13.02 4.26 9.19
N THR A 19 12.55 5.04 10.18
CA THR A 19 11.20 4.86 10.75
C THR A 19 10.25 5.99 10.33
N ALA A 20 9.20 5.65 9.59
CA ALA A 20 8.17 6.60 9.17
C ALA A 20 6.88 6.50 10.01
N THR A 21 6.12 7.58 10.09
CA THR A 21 4.85 7.63 10.82
C THR A 21 3.72 6.91 10.07
N SER A 22 2.63 6.55 10.77
CA SER A 22 1.45 5.97 10.13
C SER A 22 0.83 6.89 9.06
N GLU A 23 0.79 8.19 9.35
CA GLU A 23 0.27 9.21 8.44
C GLU A 23 1.10 9.27 7.16
N SER A 24 2.42 9.22 7.30
CA SER A 24 3.39 9.13 6.22
C SER A 24 3.13 7.96 5.26
N TYR A 25 2.91 6.75 5.78
CA TYR A 25 2.53 5.59 4.96
C TYR A 25 1.16 5.73 4.31
N THR A 26 0.21 6.31 5.04
CA THR A 26 -1.16 6.50 4.53
C THR A 26 -1.16 7.47 3.36
N GLN A 27 -0.46 8.59 3.48
CA GLN A 27 -0.34 9.60 2.43
C GLN A 27 0.30 9.01 1.16
N LEU A 28 1.48 8.39 1.28
CA LEU A 28 2.16 7.78 0.13
C LEU A 28 1.36 6.65 -0.51
N GLY A 29 0.68 5.84 0.30
CA GLY A 29 -0.17 4.79 -0.21
C GLY A 29 -1.34 5.35 -1.02
N LEU A 30 -1.99 6.40 -0.53
CA LEU A 30 -3.07 7.08 -1.27
C LEU A 30 -2.56 7.67 -2.58
N GLU A 31 -1.36 8.27 -2.60
CA GLU A 31 -0.75 8.77 -3.83
C GLU A 31 -0.46 7.65 -4.83
N CYS A 32 0.02 6.49 -4.37
CA CYS A 32 0.20 5.30 -5.21
C CYS A 32 -1.13 4.84 -5.83
N VAL A 33 -2.21 4.85 -5.04
CA VAL A 33 -3.56 4.49 -5.51
C VAL A 33 -4.06 5.49 -6.55
N GLN A 34 -3.92 6.80 -6.30
CA GLN A 34 -4.32 7.85 -7.22
C GLN A 34 -3.55 7.78 -8.54
N ALA A 35 -2.25 7.50 -8.47
CA ALA A 35 -1.40 7.33 -9.65
C ALA A 35 -1.57 5.97 -10.36
N ASN A 36 -2.35 5.06 -9.77
CA ASN A 36 -2.48 3.66 -10.19
C ASN A 36 -1.11 2.96 -10.35
N ASP A 37 -0.14 3.32 -9.49
CA ASP A 37 1.24 2.87 -9.58
C ASP A 37 1.48 1.65 -8.67
N VAL A 38 1.28 0.48 -9.26
CA VAL A 38 1.48 -0.81 -8.59
C VAL A 38 2.93 -1.01 -8.14
N ALA A 39 3.91 -0.51 -8.89
CA ALA A 39 5.31 -0.71 -8.57
C ALA A 39 5.68 0.03 -7.29
N GLN A 40 5.25 1.28 -7.17
CA GLN A 40 5.49 2.08 -5.96
C GLN A 40 4.69 1.55 -4.76
N ALA A 41 3.46 1.09 -4.96
CA ALA A 41 2.70 0.43 -3.89
C ALA A 41 3.43 -0.80 -3.32
N LYS A 42 4.07 -1.61 -4.18
CA LYS A 42 4.87 -2.77 -3.74
C LYS A 42 6.14 -2.37 -3.00
N ARG A 43 6.81 -1.31 -3.44
CA ARG A 43 7.99 -0.75 -2.73
C ARG A 43 7.59 -0.26 -1.34
N LEU A 44 6.49 0.49 -1.24
CA LEU A 44 5.96 0.96 0.03
C LEU A 44 5.61 -0.20 0.97
N GLN A 45 4.99 -1.27 0.45
CA GLN A 45 4.71 -2.47 1.24
C GLN A 45 5.97 -3.19 1.72
N SER A 46 6.99 -3.29 0.87
CA SER A 46 8.27 -3.88 1.25
C SER A 46 8.93 -3.08 2.39
N HIS A 47 8.87 -1.75 2.33
CA HIS A 47 9.33 -0.89 3.41
C HIS A 47 8.51 -1.09 4.70
N MET A 48 7.18 -1.14 4.61
CA MET A 48 6.31 -1.41 5.76
C MET A 48 6.66 -2.76 6.43
N ASP A 49 6.88 -3.81 5.63
CA ASP A 49 7.27 -5.12 6.13
C ASP A 49 8.65 -5.11 6.81
N LEU A 50 9.65 -4.45 6.21
CA LEU A 50 11.01 -4.36 6.74
C LEU A 50 11.08 -3.63 8.08
N HIS A 51 10.26 -2.58 8.25
CA HIS A 51 10.23 -1.77 9.47
C HIS A 51 9.16 -2.24 10.47
N LEU A 52 8.62 -3.46 10.27
CA LEU A 52 7.61 -4.08 11.14
C LEU A 52 6.43 -3.14 11.42
N PHE A 53 6.02 -2.36 10.41
CA PHE A 53 4.96 -1.39 10.55
C PHE A 53 3.63 -2.09 10.76
N GLN A 54 3.17 -2.14 12.01
CA GLN A 54 1.89 -2.71 12.36
C GLN A 54 0.84 -1.60 12.45
N HIS A 55 0.24 -1.26 11.31
CA HIS A 55 -0.91 -0.37 11.35
C HIS A 55 -2.14 -1.09 11.88
N ASN A 56 -2.69 -0.57 12.98
CA ASN A 56 -3.87 -1.13 13.62
C ASN A 56 -5.17 -0.92 12.83
N GLY A 57 -5.15 -0.07 11.79
CA GLY A 57 -6.30 0.25 10.95
C GLY A 57 -6.28 -0.45 9.58
N THR A 58 -7.46 -0.82 9.09
CA THR A 58 -7.70 -1.47 7.80
C THR A 58 -7.63 -0.53 6.59
N PHE A 59 -7.72 0.78 6.83
CA PHE A 59 -7.90 1.79 5.78
C PHE A 59 -6.85 1.73 4.66
N LEU A 60 -5.57 1.86 4.99
CA LEU A 60 -4.49 1.86 4.00
C LEU A 60 -4.43 0.54 3.23
N TYR A 61 -4.54 -0.58 3.95
CA TYR A 61 -4.55 -1.92 3.35
C TYR A 61 -5.72 -2.10 2.37
N ASN A 62 -6.93 -1.66 2.73
CA ASN A 62 -8.09 -1.70 1.84
C ASN A 62 -7.86 -0.89 0.56
N ARG A 63 -7.25 0.30 0.66
CA ARG A 63 -6.90 1.11 -0.51
C ARG A 63 -5.90 0.39 -1.43
N LEU A 64 -4.89 -0.25 -0.86
CA LEU A 64 -3.90 -1.03 -1.61
C LEU A 64 -4.49 -2.31 -2.22
N LEU A 65 -5.41 -2.99 -1.52
CA LEU A 65 -6.18 -4.13 -2.07
C LEU A 65 -6.95 -3.72 -3.32
N HIS A 66 -7.70 -2.62 -3.24
CA HIS A 66 -8.45 -2.11 -4.40
C HIS A 66 -7.54 -1.76 -5.58
N LEU A 67 -6.37 -1.16 -5.32
CA LEU A 67 -5.39 -0.88 -6.37
C LEU A 67 -4.92 -2.16 -7.06
N TYR A 68 -4.56 -3.18 -6.28
CA TYR A 68 -4.08 -4.44 -6.85
C TYR A 68 -5.16 -5.17 -7.63
N VAL A 69 -6.37 -5.28 -7.09
CA VAL A 69 -7.52 -5.86 -7.78
C VAL A 69 -7.81 -5.13 -9.09
N LYS A 70 -7.94 -3.80 -9.04
CA LYS A 70 -8.20 -2.96 -10.21
C LYS A 70 -7.14 -3.12 -11.31
N CYS A 71 -5.90 -3.39 -10.93
CA CYS A 71 -4.79 -3.60 -11.88
C CYS A 71 -4.60 -5.08 -12.29
N GLY A 72 -5.53 -5.98 -11.94
CA GLY A 72 -5.42 -7.41 -12.25
C GLY A 72 -4.30 -8.13 -11.49
N LYS A 73 -3.80 -7.54 -10.41
CA LYS A 73 -2.73 -8.09 -9.55
C LYS A 73 -3.31 -8.84 -8.36
N VAL A 74 -4.23 -9.77 -8.63
CA VAL A 74 -5.01 -10.50 -7.62
C VAL A 74 -4.12 -11.28 -6.65
N ASP A 75 -3.01 -11.84 -7.13
CA ASP A 75 -2.07 -12.56 -6.24
C ASP A 75 -1.39 -11.63 -5.23
N ASP A 76 -1.06 -10.40 -5.62
CA ASP A 76 -0.52 -9.39 -4.72
C ASP A 76 -1.58 -8.93 -3.71
N ALA A 77 -2.83 -8.76 -4.16
CA ALA A 77 -3.97 -8.48 -3.28
C ALA A 77 -4.15 -9.61 -2.25
N ARG A 78 -4.12 -10.88 -2.67
CA ARG A 78 -4.25 -12.02 -1.77
C ARG A 78 -3.12 -12.10 -0.74
N LYS A 79 -1.88 -11.84 -1.17
CA LYS A 79 -0.71 -11.78 -0.25
C LYS A 79 -0.88 -10.66 0.78
N LEU A 80 -1.28 -9.47 0.34
CA LEU A 80 -1.53 -8.34 1.24
C LEU A 80 -2.65 -8.66 2.23
N PHE A 81 -3.78 -9.19 1.74
CA PHE A 81 -4.91 -9.59 2.57
C PHE A 81 -4.51 -10.62 3.62
N GLY A 82 -3.65 -11.57 3.27
CA GLY A 82 -3.10 -12.57 4.20
C GLY A 82 -2.28 -11.95 5.34
N LYS A 83 -1.56 -10.86 5.07
CA LYS A 83 -0.74 -10.15 6.07
C LYS A 83 -1.53 -9.23 7.00
N MET A 84 -2.75 -8.84 6.63
CA MET A 84 -3.58 -7.95 7.46
C MET A 84 -3.93 -8.61 8.81
N GLN A 85 -3.60 -7.95 9.92
CA GLN A 85 -3.99 -8.43 11.25
C GLN A 85 -5.49 -8.25 11.52
N LYS A 86 -6.05 -7.11 11.09
CA LYS A 86 -7.48 -6.81 11.15
C LYS A 86 -8.05 -6.70 9.75
N ARG A 87 -9.28 -7.15 9.58
CA ARG A 87 -10.02 -7.13 8.31
C ARG A 87 -11.44 -6.70 8.61
N ASP A 88 -11.98 -5.85 7.76
CA ASP A 88 -13.37 -5.40 7.84
C ASP A 88 -14.15 -5.86 6.61
N VAL A 89 -15.43 -5.51 6.56
CA VAL A 89 -16.32 -5.83 5.43
C VAL A 89 -15.75 -5.33 4.10
N ILE A 90 -15.04 -4.18 4.10
CA ILE A 90 -14.41 -3.63 2.90
C ILE A 90 -13.26 -4.52 2.45
N SER A 91 -12.42 -5.01 3.38
CA SER A 91 -11.33 -5.95 3.07
C SER A 91 -11.85 -7.22 2.39
N TRP A 92 -12.91 -7.81 2.95
CA TRP A 92 -13.52 -9.04 2.41
C TRP A 92 -14.17 -8.81 1.05
N ASN A 93 -14.93 -7.72 0.92
CA ASN A 93 -15.56 -7.36 -0.35
C ASN A 93 -14.52 -7.13 -1.45
N ALA A 94 -13.42 -6.44 -1.13
CA ALA A 94 -12.34 -6.22 -2.09
C ALA A 94 -11.77 -7.54 -2.65
N MET A 95 -11.68 -8.59 -1.83
CA MET A 95 -11.20 -9.91 -2.26
C MET A 95 -12.25 -10.76 -2.98
N LEU A 96 -13.53 -10.61 -2.66
CA LEU A 96 -14.62 -11.31 -3.36
C LEU A 96 -14.85 -10.76 -4.76
N PHE A 97 -14.67 -9.46 -4.95
CA PHE A 97 -14.79 -8.78 -6.25
C PHE A 97 -13.46 -8.69 -7.02
N ALA A 98 -12.47 -9.49 -6.61
CA ALA A 98 -11.12 -9.51 -7.17
C ALA A 98 -11.00 -10.23 -8.51
#